data_AF-A0AAV4PZ93-F1
#
_entry.id   AF-A0AAV4PZ93-F1
#
_cell.length_a   1.000
_cell.length_b   1.000
_cell.length_c   1.000
_cell.angle_alpha   90.00
_cell.angle_beta   90.00
_cell.angle_gamma   90.00
#
_symmetry.space_group_name_H-M   'P 1'
#
loop_
_entity.id
_entity.type
_entity.pdbx_description
1 polymer ?
#
loop_
_entity_poly.entity_id
_entity_poly.type
_entity_poly.pdbx_seq_one_letter_code
_entity_poly.pdbx_strand_id
1 'polypeptide(L)'
;MHLYKRQCPIPYSIVVHLLPQVTLTCTSASSNPLSRISWTRNGAFVRDHREETLGSVYGGMATKSKMSLLVTSSDDKSQFTCLAKSDEFKTAVTDSLTLRIRRKCSKAPSISASP
;
A
#
# COMPACT_ATOMS: atom_id res chain seq x y z
N MET A 1 -20.29 -36.89 -12.26
CA MET A 1 -19.29 -36.19 -11.42
C MET A 1 -19.17 -34.75 -11.91
N HIS A 2 -19.93 -33.79 -11.37
CA HIS A 2 -19.88 -32.38 -11.78
C HIS A 2 -19.63 -31.48 -10.58
N LEU A 3 -18.74 -30.52 -10.82
CA LEU A 3 -17.95 -29.75 -9.87
C LEU A 3 -18.81 -28.96 -8.85
N TYR A 4 -18.44 -29.12 -7.59
CA TYR A 4 -18.91 -28.34 -6.44
C TYR A 4 -18.90 -26.83 -6.75
N LYS A 5 -20.08 -26.22 -6.88
CA LYS A 5 -20.21 -24.76 -6.87
C LYS A 5 -19.76 -24.28 -5.49
N ARG A 6 -18.68 -23.49 -5.43
CA ARG A 6 -18.26 -22.75 -4.23
C ARG A 6 -19.34 -21.71 -3.89
N GLN A 7 -20.38 -22.15 -3.21
CA GLN A 7 -21.48 -21.33 -2.73
C GLN A 7 -21.01 -20.58 -1.48
N CYS A 8 -20.78 -19.27 -1.59
CA CYS A 8 -20.62 -18.42 -0.41
C CYS A 8 -22.01 -17.92 0.02
N PRO A 9 -22.48 -18.21 1.24
CA PRO A 9 -23.76 -17.73 1.73
C PRO A 9 -23.56 -16.43 2.51
N ILE A 10 -24.10 -15.31 2.04
CA ILE A 10 -24.63 -14.30 2.98
C ILE A 10 -25.70 -13.41 2.33
N PRO A 11 -26.93 -13.38 2.86
CA PRO A 11 -27.92 -12.35 2.58
C PRO A 11 -27.83 -11.22 3.63
N TYR A 12 -27.82 -9.97 3.15
CA TYR A 12 -28.15 -8.71 3.83
C TYR A 12 -27.63 -8.41 5.25
N SER A 13 -26.74 -7.41 5.39
CA SER A 13 -26.85 -6.33 6.42
C SER A 13 -25.81 -5.21 6.17
N ILE A 14 -26.30 -3.95 6.07
CA ILE A 14 -25.61 -2.63 6.13
C ILE A 14 -24.11 -2.60 5.71
N VAL A 15 -23.81 -2.21 4.47
CA VAL A 15 -22.41 -1.95 4.06
C VAL A 15 -22.05 -0.50 4.38
N VAL A 16 -21.48 -0.25 5.56
CA VAL A 16 -20.58 0.90 5.71
C VAL A 16 -19.35 0.55 4.88
N HIS A 17 -19.03 1.33 3.85
CA HIS A 17 -17.81 1.11 3.07
C HIS A 17 -16.61 1.57 3.92
N LEU A 18 -16.28 0.79 4.95
CA LEU A 18 -15.06 0.92 5.74
C LEU A 18 -13.92 0.50 4.83
N LEU A 19 -13.42 1.44 4.02
CA LEU A 19 -12.24 1.22 3.21
C LEU A 19 -11.15 0.62 4.11
N PRO A 20 -10.53 -0.51 3.74
CA PRO A 20 -9.41 -1.02 4.51
C PRO A 20 -8.33 0.06 4.62
N GLN A 21 -7.85 0.31 5.83
CA GLN A 21 -6.67 1.16 6.03
C GLN A 21 -5.41 0.29 5.96
N VAL A 22 -4.46 0.68 5.11
CA VAL A 22 -3.16 0.04 4.99
C VAL A 22 -2.10 1.04 5.39
N THR A 23 -1.07 0.59 6.11
CA THR A 23 0.09 1.41 6.45
C THR A 23 1.33 0.86 5.74
N LEU A 24 1.92 1.69 4.90
CA LEU A 24 3.20 1.42 4.26
C LEU A 24 4.32 2.01 5.12
N THR A 25 5.40 1.25 5.25
CA THR A 25 6.61 1.68 5.99
C THR A 25 7.82 1.50 5.08
N CYS A 26 8.64 2.55 4.97
CA CYS A 26 9.94 2.51 4.33
C CYS A 26 11.00 2.91 5.35
N THR A 27 12.14 2.23 5.35
CA THR A 27 13.27 2.57 6.22
C THR A 27 14.52 2.67 5.36
N SER A 28 15.22 3.79 5.42
CA SER A 28 16.49 3.97 4.70
C SER A 28 17.60 3.13 5.34
N ALA A 29 18.67 2.88 4.58
CA ALA A 29 19.92 2.38 5.15
C ALA A 29 20.56 3.44 6.07
N SER A 30 21.60 3.01 6.80
CA SER A 30 22.46 3.91 7.56
C SER A 30 23.10 4.93 6.63
N SER A 31 22.91 6.22 6.92
CA SER A 31 23.40 7.35 6.13
C SER A 31 23.91 8.44 7.07
N ASN A 32 25.00 9.09 6.68
CA ASN A 32 25.49 10.29 7.34
C ASN A 32 26.05 11.23 6.25
N PRO A 33 25.33 12.30 5.87
CA PRO A 33 24.20 12.90 6.58
C PRO A 33 22.86 12.16 6.41
N LEU A 34 21.84 12.60 7.16
CA LEU A 34 20.50 12.03 7.16
C LEU A 34 19.91 11.99 5.73
N SER A 35 19.17 10.93 5.41
CA SER A 35 18.40 10.83 4.16
C SER A 35 16.94 11.18 4.40
N ARG A 36 16.33 12.01 3.56
CA ARG A 36 14.88 12.25 3.57
C ARG A 36 14.15 11.24 2.69
N ILE A 37 12.91 10.92 3.03
CA ILE A 37 12.08 9.99 2.26
C ILE A 37 10.99 10.74 1.49
N SER A 38 10.82 10.39 0.23
CA SER A 38 9.69 10.83 -0.59
C SER A 38 8.94 9.62 -1.11
N TRP A 39 7.63 9.75 -1.24
CA TRP A 39 6.77 8.70 -1.76
C TRP A 39 6.18 9.11 -3.09
N THR A 40 6.10 8.17 -4.02
CA THR A 40 5.24 8.30 -5.20
C THR A 40 4.26 7.15 -5.30
N ARG A 41 3.11 7.43 -5.88
CA ARG A 41 2.05 6.50 -6.20
C ARG A 41 1.75 6.61 -7.69
N ASN A 42 2.01 5.55 -8.44
CA ASN A 42 1.90 5.53 -9.91
C ASN A 42 2.63 6.72 -10.56
N GLY A 43 3.79 7.09 -10.02
CA GLY A 43 4.61 8.23 -10.49
C GLY A 43 4.21 9.61 -9.93
N ALA A 44 3.08 9.74 -9.23
CA ALA A 44 2.67 11.00 -8.60
C ALA A 44 3.14 11.10 -7.14
N PHE A 45 3.69 12.24 -6.72
CA PHE A 45 4.14 12.42 -5.34
C PHE A 45 3.00 12.36 -4.32
N VAL A 46 3.24 11.66 -3.21
CA VAL A 46 2.36 11.63 -2.04
C VAL A 46 3.01 12.42 -0.92
N ARG A 47 2.20 13.27 -0.26
CA ARG A 47 2.67 14.17 0.81
C ARG A 47 2.27 13.73 2.21
N ASP A 48 1.27 12.87 2.32
CA ASP A 48 0.74 12.43 3.61
C ASP A 48 1.57 11.26 4.14
N HIS A 49 2.72 11.57 4.72
CA HIS A 49 3.59 10.61 5.38
C HIS A 49 4.29 11.25 6.56
N ARG A 50 4.66 10.42 7.54
CA ARG A 50 5.40 10.84 8.72
C ARG A 50 6.78 10.20 8.72
N GLU A 51 7.79 11.02 8.96
CA GLU A 51 9.17 10.59 9.12
C GLU A 51 9.61 10.57 10.58
N GLU A 52 10.53 9.66 10.87
CA GLU A 52 11.20 9.48 12.15
C GLU A 52 12.68 9.18 11.89
N THR A 53 13.57 9.86 12.60
CA THR A 53 15.01 9.58 12.55
C THR A 53 15.36 8.53 13.59
N LEU A 54 16.15 7.54 13.19
CA LEU A 54 16.61 6.44 14.01
C LEU A 54 18.14 6.42 14.04
N GLY A 55 18.71 6.09 15.19
CA GLY A 55 20.12 5.72 15.26
C GLY A 55 20.39 4.45 14.45
N SER A 56 21.53 4.38 13.78
CA SER A 56 21.91 3.26 12.93
C SER A 56 23.36 2.81 13.18
N VAL A 57 23.80 1.80 12.44
CA VAL A 57 25.12 1.17 12.61
C VAL A 57 26.22 2.19 12.33
N TYR A 58 27.34 2.06 13.05
CA TYR A 58 28.54 2.92 12.93
C TYR A 58 28.30 4.40 13.25
N GLY A 59 27.30 4.72 14.07
CA GLY A 59 26.97 6.11 14.41
C GLY A 59 26.28 6.87 13.27
N GLY A 60 25.86 6.18 12.21
CA GLY A 60 25.03 6.76 11.16
C GLY A 60 23.56 6.90 11.60
N MET A 61 22.76 7.52 10.73
CA MET A 61 21.34 7.73 10.95
C MET A 61 20.52 7.03 9.86
N ALA A 62 19.37 6.48 10.23
CA ALA A 62 18.39 5.96 9.29
C ALA A 62 17.09 6.73 9.43
N THR A 63 16.34 6.84 8.34
CA THR A 63 15.02 7.50 8.35
C THR A 63 13.96 6.46 8.12
N LYS A 64 12.97 6.41 9.00
CA LYS A 64 11.78 5.58 8.87
C LYS A 64 10.60 6.48 8.49
N SER A 65 9.94 6.17 7.39
CA SER A 65 8.76 6.88 6.90
C SER A 65 7.56 5.95 6.89
N LYS A 66 6.44 6.43 7.45
CA LYS A 66 5.16 5.71 7.51
C LYS A 66 4.07 6.51 6.82
N MET A 67 3.27 5.83 6.01
CA MET A 67 2.15 6.41 5.27
C MET A 67 0.92 5.53 5.44
N SER A 68 -0.20 6.10 5.87
CA SER A 68 -1.47 5.39 5.98
C SER A 68 -2.40 5.80 4.84
N LEU A 69 -3.01 4.81 4.19
CA LEU A 69 -3.91 5.01 3.06
C LEU A 69 -5.18 4.20 3.25
N LEU A 70 -6.30 4.84 2.94
CA LEU A 70 -7.57 4.15 2.72
C LEU A 70 -7.51 3.54 1.33
N VAL A 71 -7.60 2.20 1.25
CA VAL A 71 -7.54 1.49 -0.03
C VAL A 71 -8.93 1.08 -0.50
N THR A 72 -9.15 1.22 -1.79
CA THR A 72 -10.35 0.88 -2.54
C THR A 72 -10.01 -0.23 -3.54
N SER A 73 -11.02 -0.90 -4.10
CA SER A 73 -10.76 -1.91 -5.13
C SER A 73 -10.10 -1.36 -6.40
N SER A 74 -10.21 -0.06 -6.68
CA SER A 74 -9.52 0.61 -7.79
C SER A 74 -8.02 0.77 -7.56
N ASP A 75 -7.55 0.59 -6.33
CA ASP A 75 -6.13 0.73 -6.01
C ASP A 75 -5.34 -0.56 -6.28
N ASP A 76 -6.00 -1.63 -6.73
CA ASP A 76 -5.34 -2.86 -7.17
C ASP A 76 -4.32 -2.55 -8.27
N LYS A 77 -3.11 -3.11 -8.13
CA LYS A 77 -1.97 -2.87 -9.01
C LYS A 77 -1.38 -1.45 -8.95
N SER A 78 -1.80 -0.61 -7.99
CA SER A 78 -1.10 0.65 -7.74
C SER A 78 0.34 0.37 -7.31
N GLN A 79 1.30 1.04 -7.93
CA GLN A 79 2.71 0.98 -7.59
C GLN A 79 3.06 2.14 -6.66
N PHE A 80 3.67 1.81 -5.53
CA PHE A 80 4.21 2.76 -4.57
C PHE A 80 5.72 2.67 -4.60
N THR A 81 6.38 3.82 -4.70
CA THR A 81 7.84 3.91 -4.70
C THR A 81 8.28 4.83 -3.58
N CYS A 82 9.15 4.31 -2.71
CA CYS A 82 9.87 5.08 -1.71
C CYS A 82 11.20 5.53 -2.30
N LEU A 83 11.55 6.81 -2.12
CA LEU A 83 12.80 7.40 -2.55
C LEU A 83 13.53 7.96 -1.33
N ALA A 84 14.72 7.45 -1.04
CA ALA A 84 15.60 7.98 0.00
C ALA A 84 16.68 8.86 -0.65
N LYS A 85 16.75 10.13 -0.26
CA LYS A 85 17.73 11.10 -0.77
C LYS A 85 18.37 11.87 0.37
N SER A 86 19.70 11.93 0.40
CA SER A 86 20.43 12.84 1.25
C SER A 86 20.82 14.09 0.47
N ASP A 87 20.99 15.22 1.16
CA ASP A 87 21.29 16.51 0.54
C ASP A 87 22.68 16.53 -0.11
N GLU A 88 23.62 15.71 0.37
CA GLU A 88 24.98 15.59 -0.19
C GLU A 88 25.05 14.77 -1.47
N PHE A 89 24.11 13.84 -1.67
CA PHE A 89 24.12 12.92 -2.80
C PHE A 89 23.18 13.40 -3.91
N LYS A 90 23.70 13.45 -5.13
CA LYS A 90 22.91 13.82 -6.32
C LYS A 90 21.84 12.77 -6.66
N THR A 91 22.06 11.53 -6.25
CA THR A 91 21.20 10.38 -6.55
C THR A 91 20.34 9.99 -5.37
N ALA A 92 19.12 9.55 -5.65
CA ALA A 92 18.24 8.93 -4.66
C ALA A 92 18.27 7.39 -4.82
N VAL A 93 18.14 6.68 -3.72
CA VAL A 93 17.92 5.22 -3.72
C VAL A 93 16.42 4.97 -3.68
N THR A 94 15.93 4.08 -4.53
CA THR A 94 14.49 3.84 -4.68
C THR A 94 14.13 2.38 -4.44
N ASP A 95 13.01 2.14 -3.76
CA ASP A 95 12.40 0.82 -3.63
C ASP A 95 10.90 0.89 -3.97
N SER A 96 10.36 -0.16 -4.58
CA SER A 96 8.99 -0.15 -5.12
C SER A 96 8.17 -1.37 -4.73
N LEU A 97 6.92 -1.13 -4.35
CA LEU A 97 5.93 -2.15 -3.99
C LEU A 97 4.68 -1.99 -4.86
N THR A 98 4.17 -3.10 -5.39
CA THR A 98 2.87 -3.12 -6.08
C THR A 98 1.78 -3.64 -5.16
N LEU A 99 0.77 -2.83 -4.89
CA LEU A 99 -0.40 -3.26 -4.11
C LEU A 99 -1.23 -4.28 -4.89
N ARG A 100 -1.70 -5.31 -4.19
CA ARG A 100 -2.64 -6.30 -4.74
C ARG A 100 -3.84 -6.45 -3.83
N ILE A 101 -4.99 -6.00 -4.30
CA ILE A 101 -6.24 -5.99 -3.54
C ILE A 101 -7.08 -7.16 -3.99
N ARG A 102 -7.17 -8.17 -3.13
CA ARG A 102 -7.98 -9.36 -3.37
C ARG A 102 -9.41 -9.08 -2.90
N ARG A 103 -10.33 -8.88 -3.85
CA ARG A 103 -11.77 -8.87 -3.54
C ARG A 103 -12.28 -10.29 -3.32
N LYS A 104 -13.10 -10.49 -2.29
CA LYS A 104 -14.00 -11.65 -2.26
C LYS A 104 -15.11 -11.39 -3.29
N CYS A 105 -15.53 -12.44 -3.98
CA CYS A 105 -16.49 -12.38 -5.08
C CYS A 105 -17.83 -11.79 -4.61
N SER A 106 -18.24 -10.65 -5.16
CA SER A 106 -19.62 -10.14 -5.06
C SER A 106 -20.44 -10.81 -6.16
N LYS A 107 -21.32 -11.76 -5.82
CA LYS A 107 -22.22 -12.37 -6.80
C LYS A 107 -23.06 -11.28 -7.48
N ALA A 108 -23.08 -11.26 -8.81
CA ALA A 108 -24.06 -10.48 -9.56
C ALA A 108 -25.48 -11.04 -9.31
N PRO A 109 -26.53 -10.20 -9.19
CA PRO A 109 -27.89 -10.70 -9.15
C PRO A 109 -28.20 -11.36 -10.51
N SER A 110 -28.47 -12.67 -10.50
CA SER A 110 -29.00 -13.39 -11.65
C SER A 110 -30.47 -13.69 -11.40
N ILE A 111 -31.37 -13.07 -12.16
CA ILE A 111 -32.78 -13.47 -12.20
C ILE A 111 -32.85 -14.72 -13.08
N SER A 112 -33.23 -15.86 -12.51
CA SER A 112 -33.56 -17.06 -13.28
C SER A 112 -35.08 -17.25 -13.26
N ALA A 113 -35.72 -17.19 -14.43
CA ALA A 113 -37.09 -17.66 -14.61
C ALA A 113 -37.05 -19.13 -15.05
N SER A 114 -37.75 -20.00 -14.33
CA SER A 114 -38.05 -21.37 -14.75
C SER A 114 -39.53 -21.43 -15.14
N PRO A 115 -39.91 -22.25 -16.15
CA PRO A 115 -41.32 -22.44 -16.53
C PRO A 115 -42.15 -23.13 -15.45
#